data_AF-A0A4Q9KH07-F1
#
_entry.id   AF-A0A4Q9KH07-F1
#
_cell.length_a   1.000
_cell.length_b   1.000
_cell.length_c   1.000
_cell.angle_alpha   90.00
_cell.angle_beta   90.00
_cell.angle_gamma   90.00
#
_symmetry.space_group_name_H-M   'P 1'
#
loop_
_entity.id
_entity.type
_entity.pdbx_description
1 polymer ?
#
loop_
_entity_poly.entity_id
_entity_poly.type
_entity_poly.pdbx_seq_one_letter_code
_entity_poly.pdbx_strand_id
1 'polypeptide(L)'
;MTVTGHARGFVLKGGLLLGAYDVRRPTKDVDSNAVRACVSDEWLTQVARDVAGADGDDGVAFDLSPRVARGAAATPRPAVRCRGRRRSARLTSSLKLRPSDSAPLSAA
;
A
#
# COMPACT_ATOMS: atom_id res chain seq x y z
N MET A 1 11.73 13.78 1.92
CA MET A 1 10.84 12.73 1.38
C MET A 1 11.43 11.39 1.81
N THR A 2 10.71 10.64 2.64
CA THR A 2 11.20 9.37 3.21
C THR A 2 10.87 8.23 2.25
N VAL A 3 11.86 7.41 1.91
CA VAL A 3 11.72 6.29 0.97
C VAL A 3 12.22 5.02 1.65
N THR A 4 11.39 3.98 1.70
CA THR A 4 11.78 2.66 2.21
C THR A 4 12.36 1.78 1.11
N GLY A 5 13.08 0.71 1.48
CA GLY A 5 13.61 -0.28 0.53
C GLY A 5 12.56 -0.97 -0.35
N HIS A 6 11.28 -0.84 -0.01
CA HIS A 6 10.14 -1.46 -0.68
C HIS A 6 9.64 -0.68 -1.91
N ALA A 7 10.09 0.56 -2.12
CA ALA A 7 9.53 1.48 -3.12
C ALA A 7 9.51 0.93 -4.56
N ARG A 8 10.50 0.09 -4.93
CA ARG A 8 10.59 -0.51 -6.28
C ARG A 8 9.72 -1.76 -6.46
N GLY A 9 9.10 -2.25 -5.39
CA GLY A 9 8.23 -3.44 -5.41
C GLY A 9 6.79 -3.14 -5.81
N PHE A 10 6.38 -1.86 -5.82
CA PHE A 10 5.00 -1.44 -6.00
C PHE A 10 4.86 -0.38 -7.10
N VAL A 11 3.78 -0.48 -7.88
CA VAL A 11 3.37 0.54 -8.85
C VAL A 11 1.99 1.06 -8.48
N LEU A 12 1.89 2.37 -8.23
CA LEU A 12 0.64 3.04 -7.91
C LEU A 12 -0.33 3.03 -9.08
N LYS A 13 -1.62 2.85 -8.79
CA LYS A 13 -2.72 2.79 -9.75
C LYS A 13 -3.98 3.46 -9.17
N GLY A 14 -5.05 3.40 -9.97
CA GLY A 14 -6.40 3.77 -9.53
C GLY A 14 -6.58 5.26 -9.31
N GLY A 15 -7.55 5.62 -8.46
CA GLY A 15 -7.94 7.01 -8.23
C GLY A 15 -6.85 7.86 -7.61
N LEU A 16 -5.91 7.28 -6.86
CA LEU A 16 -4.82 8.06 -6.23
C LEU A 16 -3.80 8.53 -7.27
N LEU A 17 -3.50 7.69 -8.27
CA LEU A 17 -2.67 8.08 -9.40
C LEU A 17 -3.33 9.23 -10.18
N LEU A 18 -4.63 9.12 -10.47
CA LEU A 18 -5.38 10.18 -11.16
C LEU A 18 -5.45 11.47 -10.34
N GLY A 19 -5.61 11.35 -9.01
CA GLY A 19 -5.56 12.48 -8.09
C GLY A 19 -4.20 13.19 -8.08
N ALA A 20 -3.10 12.46 -8.28
CA ALA A 20 -1.76 13.06 -8.44
C ALA A 20 -1.64 13.90 -9.73
N TYR A 21 -2.48 13.64 -10.73
CA TYR A 21 -2.60 14.45 -11.96
C TYR A 21 -3.70 15.52 -11.86
N ASP A 22 -4.16 15.86 -10.66
CA ASP A 22 -5.27 16.79 -10.36
C ASP A 22 -6.61 16.45 -11.04
N VAL A 23 -6.80 15.18 -11.43
CA VAL A 23 -8.07 14.68 -11.96
C VAL A 23 -8.95 14.22 -10.78
N ARG A 24 -9.78 15.15 -10.28
CA ARG A 24 -10.42 15.06 -8.97
C ARG A 24 -11.60 14.09 -8.89
N ARG A 25 -11.37 12.90 -8.33
CA ARG A 25 -12.39 12.18 -7.54
C ARG A 25 -11.81 11.97 -6.13
N PRO A 26 -12.50 12.37 -5.05
CA PRO A 26 -12.10 11.99 -3.70
C PRO A 26 -11.94 10.46 -3.62
N THR A 27 -10.71 10.01 -3.38
CA THR A 27 -10.39 8.59 -3.22
C THR A 27 -9.85 8.34 -1.83
N LYS A 28 -10.39 7.30 -1.18
CA LYS A 28 -9.92 6.83 0.12
C LYS A 28 -8.95 5.65 -0.02
N ASP A 29 -9.09 4.90 -1.10
CA ASP A 29 -8.31 3.70 -1.34
C ASP A 29 -7.05 4.02 -2.15
N VAL A 30 -5.96 3.38 -1.76
CA VAL A 30 -4.71 3.35 -2.50
C VAL A 30 -4.69 2.02 -3.27
N ASP A 31 -4.64 2.06 -4.58
CA ASP A 31 -4.53 0.84 -5.41
C ASP A 31 -3.10 0.70 -5.91
N SER A 32 -2.47 -0.46 -5.74
CA SER A 32 -1.14 -0.74 -6.28
C SER A 32 -1.03 -2.13 -6.89
N ASN A 33 -0.11 -2.29 -7.83
CA ASN A 33 0.37 -3.59 -8.28
C ASN A 33 1.68 -3.95 -7.56
N ALA A 34 1.78 -5.19 -7.10
CA ALA A 34 3.04 -5.76 -6.62
C ALA A 34 3.76 -6.42 -7.80
N VAL A 35 4.93 -5.90 -8.17
CA VAL A 35 5.57 -6.24 -9.47
C VAL A 35 6.76 -7.19 -9.35
N ARG A 36 7.38 -7.31 -8.16
CA ARG A 36 8.61 -8.09 -7.96
C ARG A 36 8.61 -8.90 -6.66
N ALA A 37 7.43 -9.27 -6.15
CA ALA A 37 7.32 -9.95 -4.87
C ALA A 37 6.22 -11.02 -4.89
N CYS A 38 6.52 -12.17 -4.29
CA CYS A 38 5.49 -13.10 -3.83
C CYS A 38 4.77 -12.45 -2.65
N VAL A 39 3.48 -12.17 -2.81
CA VAL A 39 2.72 -11.36 -1.85
C VAL A 39 2.07 -12.24 -0.79
N SER A 40 2.87 -12.67 0.20
CA SER A 40 2.35 -13.32 1.41
C SER A 40 1.82 -12.30 2.43
N ASP A 41 0.97 -12.75 3.36
CA ASP A 41 0.38 -11.88 4.38
C ASP A 41 1.43 -11.41 5.39
N GLU A 42 2.40 -12.27 5.72
CA GLU A 42 3.53 -11.97 6.59
C GLU A 42 4.42 -10.90 5.97
N TRP A 43 4.77 -11.06 4.69
CA TRP A 43 5.58 -10.09 3.97
C TRP A 43 4.89 -8.73 3.88
N LEU A 44 3.59 -8.70 3.56
CA LEU A 44 2.81 -7.47 3.54
C LEU A 44 2.70 -6.79 4.91
N THR A 45 2.56 -7.59 5.97
CA THR A 45 2.57 -7.07 7.34
C THR A 45 3.90 -6.40 7.65
N GLN A 46 5.02 -7.01 7.25
CA GLN A 46 6.35 -6.43 7.47
C GLN A 46 6.54 -5.14 6.68
N VAL A 47 6.24 -5.13 5.37
CA VAL A 47 6.31 -3.92 4.53
C VAL A 47 5.49 -2.78 5.14
N ALA A 48 4.27 -3.09 5.59
CA ALA A 48 3.38 -2.10 6.18
C ALA A 48 3.92 -1.54 7.50
N ARG A 49 4.56 -2.38 8.33
CA ARG A 49 5.23 -1.92 9.56
C ARG A 49 6.43 -1.03 9.25
N ASP A 50 7.27 -1.44 8.30
CA ASP A 50 8.47 -0.68 7.92
C ASP A 50 8.09 0.70 7.36
N VAL A 51 7.04 0.77 6.54
CA VAL A 51 6.52 2.04 6.01
C VAL A 51 5.84 2.87 7.10
N ALA A 52 5.06 2.26 8.00
CA ALA A 52 4.40 2.99 9.08
C ALA A 52 5.38 3.52 10.14
N GLY A 53 6.52 2.85 10.33
CA GLY A 53 7.58 3.26 11.24
C GLY A 53 8.63 4.19 10.63
N ALA A 54 8.57 4.45 9.32
CA ALA A 54 9.45 5.41 8.68
C ALA A 54 9.12 6.84 9.15
N ASP A 55 10.14 7.57 9.61
CA ASP A 55 9.98 8.94 10.08
C ASP A 55 9.61 9.86 8.90
N GLY A 56 8.46 10.51 9.01
CA GLY A 56 7.88 11.36 7.97
C GLY A 56 7.55 12.74 8.53
N ASP A 57 8.03 13.79 7.88
CA ASP A 57 7.73 15.19 8.24
C ASP A 57 6.34 15.64 7.70
N ASP A 58 5.32 14.81 7.89
CA ASP A 58 3.92 15.12 7.53
C ASP A 58 3.00 15.29 8.76
N GLY A 59 3.55 15.00 9.95
CA GLY A 59 2.86 15.06 11.23
C GLY A 59 1.83 13.94 11.41
N VAL A 60 1.90 12.87 10.61
CA VAL A 60 1.04 11.69 10.71
C VAL A 60 1.77 10.59 11.47
N ALA A 61 1.22 10.19 12.61
CA ALA A 61 1.69 9.02 13.35
C ALA A 61 0.84 7.80 12.99
N PHE A 62 1.45 6.75 12.43
CA PHE A 62 0.77 5.50 12.10
C PHE A 62 0.86 4.47 13.24
N ASP A 63 -0.18 3.63 13.34
CA ASP A 63 -0.23 2.45 14.20
C ASP A 63 0.60 1.32 13.56
N LEU A 64 1.55 0.76 14.32
CA LEU A 64 2.44 -0.32 13.87
C LEU A 64 1.79 -1.71 13.90
N SER A 65 0.47 -1.78 14.07
CA SER A 65 -0.35 -2.99 13.96
C SER A 65 -1.22 -3.00 12.68
N PRO A 66 -0.61 -3.05 11.48
CA PRO A 66 -1.37 -3.11 10.24
C PRO A 66 -2.20 -4.39 10.17
N ARG A 67 -3.36 -4.31 9.54
CA ARG A 67 -4.22 -5.48 9.31
C ARG A 67 -4.16 -5.87 7.85
N VAL A 68 -3.73 -7.10 7.58
CA VAL A 68 -3.83 -7.70 6.25
C VAL A 68 -5.13 -8.49 6.16
N ALA A 69 -5.84 -8.33 5.04
CA ALA A 69 -7.06 -9.06 4.75
C ALA A 69 -7.10 -9.42 3.27
N ARG A 70 -7.82 -10.48 2.92
CA ARG A 70 -8.06 -10.89 1.53
C ARG A 70 -9.56 -10.78 1.22
N GLY A 71 -9.90 -10.21 0.07
CA GLY A 71 -11.30 -10.06 -0.34
C GLY A 71 -11.93 -11.39 -0.77
N ALA A 72 -13.26 -11.49 -0.70
CA ALA A 72 -14.02 -12.71 -1.04
C ALA A 72 -14.16 -13.02 -2.56
N ALA A 73 -13.30 -12.46 -3.41
CA ALA A 73 -13.38 -12.68 -4.85
C ALA A 73 -12.76 -14.04 -5.24
N ALA A 74 -13.13 -14.56 -6.42
CA ALA A 74 -12.54 -15.79 -7.00
C ALA A 74 -10.99 -15.75 -7.04
N THR A 75 -10.41 -14.55 -7.16
CA THR A 75 -9.00 -14.29 -6.92
C THR A 75 -8.88 -13.24 -5.81
N PRO A 76 -8.69 -13.66 -4.55
CA PRO A 76 -8.66 -12.76 -3.40
C PRO A 76 -7.53 -11.73 -3.51
N ARG A 77 -7.90 -10.45 -3.56
CA ARG A 77 -6.91 -9.36 -3.55
C ARG A 77 -6.49 -9.06 -2.11
N PRO A 78 -5.19 -9.11 -1.79
CA PRO A 78 -4.73 -8.68 -0.49
C PRO A 78 -4.95 -7.18 -0.32
N ALA A 79 -5.30 -6.79 0.90
CA ALA A 79 -5.45 -5.41 1.30
C ALA A 79 -4.80 -5.20 2.66
N VAL A 80 -4.04 -4.12 2.78
CA VAL A 80 -3.45 -3.68 4.04
C VAL A 80 -4.24 -2.48 4.55
N ARG A 81 -4.68 -2.53 5.80
CA ARG A 81 -5.27 -1.39 6.49
C ARG A 81 -4.33 -0.83 7.53
N CYS A 82 -4.03 0.45 7.39
CA CYS A 82 -3.25 1.22 8.35
C CYS A 82 -4.15 2.27 9.00
N ARG A 83 -3.94 2.48 10.30
CA ARG A 83 -4.56 3.58 11.03
C ARG A 83 -3.47 4.58 11.39
N GLY A 84 -3.82 5.85 11.40
CA GLY A 84 -2.91 6.90 11.84
C GLY A 84 -3.66 8.05 12.47
N ARG A 85 -2.92 9.02 12.97
CA ARG A 85 -3.45 10.24 13.55
C ARG A 85 -2.62 11.43 13.14
N ARG A 86 -3.29 12.56 12.96
CA ARG A 86 -2.67 13.87 12.80
C ARG A 86 -3.36 14.83 13.75
N ARG A 87 -2.64 15.28 14.79
CA ARG A 87 -3.24 16.02 15.92
C ARG A 87 -4.45 15.24 16.48
N SER A 88 -5.63 15.86 16.53
CA SER A 88 -6.87 15.23 16.99
C SER A 88 -7.58 14.36 15.94
N ALA A 89 -7.19 14.45 14.65
CA ALA A 89 -7.84 13.74 13.56
C ALA A 89 -7.35 12.29 13.43
N ARG A 90 -8.27 11.36 13.14
CA ARG A 90 -7.96 9.96 12.84
C ARG A 90 -7.95 9.73 11.34
N LEU A 91 -6.96 9.00 10.87
CA LEU A 91 -6.81 8.58 9.48
C LEU A 91 -6.92 7.06 9.40
N THR A 92 -7.57 6.57 8.36
CA THR A 92 -7.57 5.14 8.02
C THR A 92 -7.41 5.02 6.52
N SER A 93 -6.29 4.44 6.12
CA SER A 93 -5.96 4.16 4.74
C SER A 93 -6.06 2.67 4.48
N SER A 94 -6.50 2.32 3.28
CA SER A 94 -6.51 0.94 2.79
C SER A 94 -5.69 0.89 1.51
N LEU A 95 -4.65 0.06 1.50
CA LEU A 95 -3.89 -0.29 0.31
C LEU A 95 -4.43 -1.59 -0.27
N LYS A 96 -5.00 -1.55 -1.47
CA LYS A 96 -5.45 -2.72 -2.22
C LYS A 96 -4.37 -3.13 -3.21
N LEU A 97 -4.03 -4.41 -3.20
CA LEU A 97 -2.95 -4.94 -4.00
C LEU A 97 -3.48 -5.89 -5.07
N ARG A 98 -2.94 -5.75 -6.26
CA ARG A 98 -3.04 -6.77 -7.31
C ARG A 98 -1.67 -7.43 -7.47
N PRO A 99 -1.57 -8.76 -7.31
CA PRO A 99 -0.40 -9.50 -7.76
C PRO A 99 -0.17 -9.21 -9.25
N SER A 100 1.09 -9.12 -9.68
CA SER A 100 1.39 -9.05 -11.10
C SER A 100 1.22 -10.43 -11.72
N ASP A 101 0.42 -10.54 -12.78
CA ASP A 101 0.28 -11.74 -13.61
C ASP A 101 1.49 -11.94 -14.54
N SER A 102 2.52 -11.10 -14.42
CA SER A 102 3.75 -11.27 -15.17
C SER A 102 4.46 -12.55 -14.73
N ALA A 103 4.45 -13.55 -15.62
CA ALA A 103 5.42 -14.64 -15.60
C ALA A 103 6.81 -14.06 -15.27
N PRO A 104 7.65 -14.77 -14.47
CA PRO A 104 8.98 -14.28 -14.16
C PRO A 104 9.64 -13.90 -15.48
N LEU A 105 10.07 -12.63 -15.60
CA LEU A 105 10.95 -12.22 -16.67
C LEU A 105 12.17 -13.13 -16.56
N SER A 106 12.23 -14.16 -17.42
CA SER A 106 13.40 -14.98 -17.60
C SER A 106 14.56 -14.03 -17.81
N ALA A 107 15.57 -14.13 -16.95
CA ALA A 107 16.83 -13.43 -17.12
C ALA A 107 17.32 -13.70 -18.53
N ALA A 108 17.49 -12.63 -19.30
CA ALA A 108 18.26 -12.61 -20.54
C ALA A 108 19.72 -12.29 -20.19
#